data_AF-A0A350PF39-F1
#
_entry.id   AF-A0A350PF39-F1
#
_cell.length_a   1.000
_cell.length_b   1.000
_cell.length_c   1.000
_cell.angle_alpha   90.00
_cell.angle_beta   90.00
_cell.angle_gamma   90.00
#
_symmetry.space_group_name_H-M   'P 1'
#
loop_
_entity.id
_entity.type
_entity.pdbx_description
1 polymer ?
#
loop_
_entity_poly.entity_id
_entity_poly.type
_entity_poly.pdbx_seq_one_letter_code
_entity_poly.pdbx_strand_id
1 'polypeptide(L)'
;MTLYENKKIYIECGANNGIDQSRSISLIDNPDYVGILIEPDPVVFSECVRNRNNGRTIFFNCALVSPSYKKKFVTLYKHKHWSLMNCLEGSVQQTNNPTNYSRSSNVV
;
A
#
# COMPACT_ATOMS: atom_id res chain seq x y z
N MET A 1 23.92 5.19 -20.32
CA MET A 1 22.84 6.16 -20.10
C MET A 1 21.78 5.46 -19.27
N THR A 2 21.67 5.79 -17.99
CA THR A 2 20.76 5.10 -17.06
C THR A 2 19.31 5.41 -17.43
N LEU A 3 18.45 4.38 -17.49
CA LEU A 3 17.03 4.44 -17.90
C LEU A 3 16.18 5.53 -17.19
N TYR A 4 16.69 6.12 -16.11
CA TYR A 4 15.97 7.01 -15.20
C TYR A 4 16.48 8.46 -15.19
N GLU A 5 17.45 8.80 -16.04
CA GLU A 5 17.99 10.16 -16.12
C GLU A 5 16.90 11.16 -16.57
N ASN A 6 16.77 12.30 -15.86
CA ASN A 6 15.75 13.34 -16.08
C ASN A 6 14.28 12.88 -15.94
N LYS A 7 14.01 11.78 -15.24
CA LYS A 7 12.63 11.34 -14.93
C LYS A 7 12.13 11.90 -13.60
N LYS A 8 10.81 12.10 -13.52
CA LYS A 8 10.09 12.43 -12.29
C LYS A 8 9.78 11.14 -11.54
N ILE A 9 9.90 11.16 -10.21
CA ILE A 9 9.66 9.97 -9.38
C ILE A 9 8.42 10.20 -8.52
N TYR A 10 7.55 9.20 -8.45
CA TYR A 10 6.49 9.14 -7.43
C TYR A 10 6.64 7.86 -6.62
N ILE A 11 6.21 7.93 -5.36
CA ILE A 11 6.22 6.80 -4.44
C ILE A 11 4.78 6.60 -3.96
N GLU A 12 4.26 5.39 -4.08
CA GLU A 12 2.95 5.00 -3.56
C GLU A 12 3.13 3.92 -2.50
N CYS A 13 2.81 4.28 -1.26
CA CYS A 13 2.97 3.44 -0.07
C CYS A 13 1.61 2.84 0.30
N GLY A 14 1.53 1.51 0.42
CA GLY A 14 0.23 0.82 0.50
C GLY A 14 -0.42 0.79 -0.87
N ALA A 15 0.34 0.39 -1.90
CA ALA A 15 -0.09 0.43 -3.29
C ALA A 15 -1.25 -0.53 -3.61
N ASN A 16 -1.62 -1.42 -2.68
CA ASN A 16 -2.70 -2.38 -2.84
C ASN A 16 -2.50 -3.17 -4.16
N ASN A 17 -3.56 -3.55 -4.87
CA ASN A 17 -3.46 -4.20 -6.18
C ASN A 17 -3.03 -3.25 -7.32
N GLY A 18 -2.62 -2.02 -6.99
CA GLY A 18 -2.14 -1.03 -7.95
C GLY A 18 -3.23 -0.33 -8.76
N ILE A 19 -4.51 -0.67 -8.58
CA ILE A 19 -5.63 -0.06 -9.32
C ILE A 19 -6.61 0.56 -8.32
N ASP A 20 -7.11 -0.24 -7.39
CA ASP A 20 -8.17 0.18 -6.48
C ASP A 20 -7.67 1.27 -5.53
N GLN A 21 -8.32 2.43 -5.60
CA GLN A 21 -7.97 3.66 -4.86
C GLN A 21 -6.56 4.19 -5.15
N SER A 22 -5.91 3.71 -6.23
CA SER A 22 -4.59 4.21 -6.58
C SER A 22 -4.66 5.68 -6.98
N ARG A 23 -3.80 6.47 -6.36
CA ARG A 23 -3.66 7.90 -6.69
C ARG A 23 -2.66 8.14 -7.81
N SER A 24 -1.82 7.15 -8.11
CA SER A 24 -0.82 7.23 -9.17
C SER A 24 -1.25 6.51 -10.46
N ILE A 25 -2.47 5.97 -10.51
CA ILE A 25 -2.95 5.19 -11.66
C ILE A 25 -2.84 5.98 -12.97
N SER A 26 -3.19 7.26 -12.95
CA SER A 26 -3.15 8.19 -14.08
C SER A 26 -1.74 8.48 -14.60
N LEU A 27 -0.68 8.10 -13.88
CA LEU A 27 0.71 8.32 -14.28
C LEU A 27 1.33 7.14 -15.04
N ILE A 28 0.60 6.02 -15.20
CA ILE A 28 1.15 4.77 -15.76
C ILE A 28 1.68 4.92 -17.19
N ASP A 29 0.93 5.66 -18.01
CA ASP A 29 1.23 5.87 -19.41
C ASP A 29 2.09 7.12 -19.64
N ASN A 30 2.38 7.89 -18.59
CA ASN A 30 3.24 9.05 -18.70
C ASN A 30 4.72 8.62 -18.67
N PRO A 31 5.45 8.73 -19.80
CA PRO A 31 6.83 8.26 -19.90
C PRO A 31 7.82 9.11 -19.09
N ASP A 32 7.43 10.29 -18.61
CA ASP A 32 8.27 11.14 -17.77
C ASP A 32 8.32 10.68 -16.33
N TYR A 33 7.44 9.76 -15.92
CA TYR A 33 7.36 9.26 -14.56
C TYR A 33 7.92 7.85 -14.41
N VAL A 34 8.57 7.66 -13.27
CA VAL A 34 9.05 6.39 -12.74
C VAL A 34 8.33 6.16 -11.43
N GLY A 35 7.63 5.03 -11.32
CA GLY A 35 6.87 4.69 -10.13
C GLY A 35 7.69 3.84 -9.17
N ILE A 36 7.55 4.08 -7.88
CA ILE A 36 7.99 3.17 -6.82
C ILE A 36 6.73 2.77 -6.04
N LEU A 37 6.31 1.51 -6.19
CA LEU A 37 5.12 0.97 -5.54
C LEU A 37 5.53 0.01 -4.42
N ILE A 38 5.01 0.27 -3.22
CA ILE A 38 5.34 -0.46 -2.00
C ILE A 38 4.06 -1.04 -1.42
N GLU A 39 4.00 -2.37 -1.28
CA GLU A 39 2.84 -3.06 -0.70
C GLU A 39 3.31 -4.22 0.22
N PRO A 40 2.97 -4.22 1.51
CA PRO A 40 3.43 -5.24 2.44
C PRO A 40 2.72 -6.60 2.30
N ASP A 41 1.48 -6.66 1.82
CA ASP A 41 0.76 -7.92 1.65
C ASP A 41 1.23 -8.66 0.39
N PRO A 42 1.87 -9.84 0.50
CA PRO A 42 2.45 -10.53 -0.65
C PRO A 42 1.43 -10.95 -1.71
N VAL A 43 0.19 -11.26 -1.31
CA VAL A 43 -0.86 -11.68 -2.26
C VAL A 43 -1.28 -10.49 -3.12
N VAL A 44 -1.61 -9.39 -2.45
CA VAL A 44 -2.03 -8.15 -3.10
C VAL A 44 -0.89 -7.50 -3.88
N PHE A 45 0.34 -7.58 -3.36
CA PHE A 45 1.55 -7.16 -4.07
C PHE A 45 1.73 -7.88 -5.40
N SER A 46 1.49 -9.20 -5.45
CA SER A 46 1.57 -9.94 -6.71
C SER A 46 0.58 -9.42 -7.76
N GLU A 47 -0.62 -9.03 -7.34
CA GLU A 47 -1.60 -8.39 -8.22
C GLU A 47 -1.15 -7.00 -8.65
N CYS A 48 -0.58 -6.23 -7.73
CA CYS A 48 0.03 -4.92 -7.99
C CYS A 48 1.06 -4.99 -9.12
N VAL A 49 2.01 -5.92 -9.03
CA VAL A 49 3.02 -6.13 -10.06
C VAL A 49 2.35 -6.47 -11.39
N ARG A 50 1.41 -7.41 -11.41
CA ARG A 50 0.68 -7.78 -12.63
C ARG A 50 -0.05 -6.59 -13.28
N ASN A 51 -0.67 -5.73 -12.47
CA ASN A 51 -1.45 -4.60 -12.94
C ASN A 51 -0.61 -3.37 -13.35
N ARG A 52 0.61 -3.23 -12.80
CA ARG A 52 1.42 -2.00 -12.90
C ARG A 52 2.77 -2.17 -13.59
N ASN A 53 3.13 -3.39 -13.97
CA ASN A 53 4.41 -3.65 -14.62
C ASN A 53 4.43 -3.11 -16.06
N ASN A 54 4.94 -1.89 -16.20
CA ASN A 54 5.10 -1.17 -17.45
C ASN A 54 6.59 -0.97 -17.84
N GLY A 55 7.51 -1.70 -17.19
CA GLY A 55 8.96 -1.57 -17.36
C GLY A 55 9.60 -0.31 -16.76
N ARG A 56 8.81 0.64 -16.24
CA ARG A 56 9.28 1.87 -15.57
C ARG A 56 8.95 1.90 -14.07
N THR A 57 8.11 0.99 -13.60
CA THR A 57 7.73 0.88 -12.20
C THR A 57 8.66 -0.09 -11.46
N ILE A 58 9.13 0.33 -10.28
CA ILE A 58 9.91 -0.48 -9.34
C ILE A 58 8.97 -0.90 -8.21
N PHE A 59 9.09 -2.15 -7.77
CA PHE A 59 8.19 -2.77 -6.80
C PHE A 59 8.93 -3.25 -5.56
N PHE A 60 8.37 -3.00 -4.39
CA PHE A 60 8.87 -3.54 -3.12
C PHE A 60 7.74 -4.20 -2.33
N ASN A 61 7.92 -5.49 -2.00
CA ASN A 61 7.04 -6.20 -1.07
C ASN A 61 7.56 -6.02 0.36
N CYS A 62 7.28 -4.85 0.95
CA CYS A 62 7.70 -4.54 2.31
C CYS A 62 6.74 -3.56 2.98
N ALA A 63 6.81 -3.47 4.31
CA ALA A 63 6.14 -2.43 5.07
C ALA A 63 7.12 -1.29 5.34
N LEU A 64 6.64 -0.05 5.24
CA LEU A 64 7.35 1.10 5.75
C LEU A 64 7.14 1.19 7.27
N VAL A 65 8.24 1.27 8.01
CA VAL A 65 8.25 1.31 9.47
C VAL A 65 9.10 2.48 9.95
N SER A 66 8.98 2.85 11.23
CA SER A 66 9.85 3.86 11.81
C SER A 66 11.32 3.39 11.80
N PRO A 67 12.30 4.31 11.72
CA PRO A 67 13.71 3.96 11.87
C PRO A 67 14.05 3.27 13.21
N SER A 68 13.22 3.49 14.22
CA SER A 68 13.34 2.87 15.54
C SER A 68 12.75 1.45 15.63
N TYR A 69 11.98 1.01 14.64
CA TYR A 69 11.38 -0.33 14.63
C TYR A 69 12.47 -1.40 14.52
N LYS A 70 12.47 -2.37 15.43
CA LYS A 70 13.55 -3.37 15.57
C LYS A 70 13.19 -4.78 15.10
N LYS A 71 11.90 -5.07 14.87
CA LYS A 71 11.49 -6.42 14.44
C LYS A 71 11.72 -6.58 12.93
N LYS A 72 12.04 -7.81 12.52
CA LYS A 72 12.24 -8.16 11.10
C LYS A 72 10.93 -8.23 10.31
N PHE A 73 9.84 -8.60 10.98
CA PHE A 73 8.53 -8.78 10.36
C PHE A 73 7.49 -7.89 11.05
N VAL A 74 6.47 -7.51 10.29
CA VAL A 74 5.28 -6.83 10.78
C VAL A 74 4.05 -7.73 10.66
N THR A 75 3.14 -7.63 11.61
CA THR A 75 1.84 -8.30 11.56
C THR A 75 0.82 -7.39 10.89
N LEU A 76 0.17 -7.88 9.83
CA LEU A 76 -0.95 -7.22 9.17
C LEU A 76 -2.27 -7.76 9.72
N TYR A 77 -3.13 -6.87 10.24
CA TYR A 77 -4.51 -7.21 10.58
C TYR A 77 -5.42 -6.90 9.41
N LYS A 78 -5.92 -7.98 8.77
CA LYS A 78 -6.92 -7.88 7.71
C LYS A 78 -8.31 -7.80 8.31
N HIS A 79 -9.10 -6.82 7.87
CA HIS A 79 -10.51 -6.80 8.22
C HIS A 79 -11.27 -7.84 7.38
N LYS A 80 -12.14 -8.63 8.01
CA LYS A 80 -12.86 -9.77 7.39
C LYS A 80 -13.67 -9.42 6.14
N HIS A 81 -14.09 -8.15 6.03
CA HIS A 81 -14.95 -7.64 4.96
C HIS A 81 -14.34 -6.46 4.17
N TRP A 82 -13.19 -5.93 4.61
CA TRP A 82 -12.57 -4.75 3.99
C TRP A 82 -11.06 -4.96 3.90
N SER A 83 -10.57 -5.32 2.72
CA SER A 83 -9.14 -5.58 2.47
C SER A 83 -8.30 -4.32 2.26
N LEU A 84 -8.95 -3.16 2.16
CA LEU A 84 -8.35 -1.96 1.56
C LEU A 84 -7.47 -1.15 2.53
N MET A 85 -7.57 -1.38 3.84
CA MET A 85 -6.78 -0.68 4.87
C MET A 85 -6.39 -1.67 5.96
N ASN A 86 -5.38 -2.49 5.70
CA ASN A 86 -4.81 -3.36 6.73
C ASN A 86 -4.11 -2.51 7.78
N CYS A 87 -4.42 -2.74 9.06
CA CYS A 87 -3.74 -2.08 10.16
C CYS A 87 -2.50 -2.87 10.57
N LEU A 88 -1.43 -2.16 10.93
CA LEU A 88 -0.26 -2.76 11.56
C LEU A 88 -0.50 -2.90 13.07
N GLU A 89 0.06 -3.93 13.69
CA GLU A 89 -0.06 -4.18 15.13
C GLU A 89 0.30 -2.98 16.02
N GLY A 90 1.21 -2.11 15.56
CA GLY A 90 1.63 -0.90 16.28
C GLY A 90 0.81 0.37 15.99
N SER A 91 -0.08 0.36 14.99
CA SER A 91 -0.94 1.52 14.68
C SER A 91 -2.25 1.51 15.47
N VAL A 92 -2.58 0.40 16.13
CA VAL A 92 -3.67 0.35 17.10
C VAL A 92 -3.10 0.76 18.45
N GLN A 93 -3.33 2.02 18.87
CA GLN A 93 -3.36 2.28 20.31
C GLN A 93 -4.47 1.39 20.85
N GLN A 94 -4.13 0.33 21.61
CA GLN A 94 -5.11 -0.31 22.47
C GLN A 94 -5.55 0.76 23.47
N THR A 95 -6.61 1.49 23.14
CA THR A 95 -7.38 2.17 24.15
C THR A 95 -7.99 1.05 24.98
N ASN A 96 -7.67 1.01 26.28
CA ASN A 96 -8.23 0.03 27.23
C ASN A 96 -9.74 0.25 27.50
N ASN A 97 -10.46 0.85 26.55
CA ASN A 97 -11.91 1.01 26.59
C ASN A 97 -12.50 0.21 25.43
N PRO A 98 -13.26 -0.86 25.67
CA PRO A 98 -14.03 -1.52 24.62
C PRO A 98 -15.12 -0.56 24.14
N THR A 99 -14.80 0.30 23.17
CA THR A 99 -15.81 1.09 22.49
C THR A 99 -16.61 0.14 21.61
N ASN A 100 -17.79 -0.25 22.08
CA ASN A 100 -18.85 -0.85 21.30
C ASN A 100 -19.17 0.06 20.11
N TYR A 101 -18.57 -0.22 18.95
CA TYR A 101 -19.03 0.38 17.70
C TYR A 101 -20.31 -0.34 17.28
N SER A 102 -21.46 0.16 17.73
CA SER A 102 -22.73 -0.11 17.07
C SER A 102 -22.72 0.62 15.73
N ARG A 103 -22.53 -0.11 14.63
CA ARG A 103 -22.89 0.41 13.31
C ARG A 103 -24.41 0.56 13.28
N SER A 104 -24.92 1.79 13.21
CA SER A 104 -26.29 2.00 12.76
C SER A 104 -26.36 1.58 11.30
N SER A 105 -27.01 0.45 11.05
CA SER A 105 -27.39 0.02 9.72
C SER A 105 -28.50 0.95 9.20
N ASN A 106 -28.13 2.05 8.56
CA ASN A 106 -29.03 2.73 7.63
C ASN A 106 -28.37 2.70 6.25
N VAL A 107 -28.76 1.67 5.50
CA VAL A 107 -28.77 1.70 4.04
C VAL A 107 -30.15 2.28 3.67
N VAL A 108 -30.12 3.23 2.73
CA VAL A 108 -31.17 4.14 2.23
C VAL A 108 -31.37 5.39 3.07
#